data_AF-A0A851ZI04-F1
#
_entry.id   AF-A0A851ZI04-F1
#
_cell.length_a   1.000
_cell.length_b   1.000
_cell.length_c   1.000
_cell.angle_alpha   90.00
_cell.angle_beta   90.00
_cell.angle_gamma   90.00
#
_symmetry.space_group_name_H-M   'P 1'
#
loop_
_entity.id
_entity.type
_entity.pdbx_description
1 polymer ?
#
loop_
_entity_poly.entity_id
_entity_poly.type
_entity_poly.pdbx_seq_one_letter_code
_entity_poly.pdbx_strand_id
1 'polypeptide(L)'
;LRAQCLQRPQSPRMDLCHVPATREKGWYLALMAPNVKGPNYAWLDPSRLYCHPQGLQDCLADLLQPFQGDAIDMVAGIDAMGFILGAAAAATLRKGFLAIRKAGHLCVQTEAQPYTDYSGRQKLMELRTDAISPGLRILLVDQWVETGGTMRAAIELVERLGGVVAGGCTHGCSGTSTHSHRLRWPALSPPPRFPTGVAAICMESSEGGKWIQERYKCSHCVPARLQPRFDQHQ
;
A
#
# COMPACT_ATOMS: atom_id res chain seq x y z
N LEU A 1 -39.98 14.85 -6.22
CA LEU A 1 -40.22 13.85 -7.29
C LEU A 1 -39.38 12.62 -6.97
N ARG A 2 -40.00 11.57 -6.43
CA ARG A 2 -39.33 10.30 -6.09
C ARG A 2 -38.91 9.60 -7.39
N ALA A 3 -37.61 9.52 -7.64
CA ALA A 3 -37.08 8.72 -8.73
C ALA A 3 -37.41 7.25 -8.45
N GLN A 4 -38.17 6.63 -9.36
CA GLN A 4 -38.46 5.21 -9.33
C GLN A 4 -37.13 4.45 -9.35
N CYS A 5 -36.85 3.78 -8.24
CA CYS A 5 -35.77 2.82 -8.12
C CYS A 5 -36.11 1.66 -9.06
N LEU A 6 -35.59 1.71 -10.30
CA LEU A 6 -35.60 0.57 -11.21
C LEU A 6 -35.01 -0.62 -10.45
N GLN A 7 -35.84 -1.61 -10.16
CA GLN A 7 -35.43 -2.84 -9.50
C GLN A 7 -34.44 -3.57 -10.41
N ARG A 8 -33.14 -3.29 -10.23
CA ARG A 8 -32.08 -4.12 -10.78
C ARG A 8 -32.28 -5.53 -10.23
N PRO A 9 -32.08 -6.59 -11.03
CA PRO A 9 -32.06 -7.95 -10.48
C PRO A 9 -31.08 -7.96 -9.31
N GLN A 10 -31.57 -8.33 -8.12
CA GLN A 10 -30.71 -8.40 -6.94
C GLN A 10 -29.59 -9.37 -7.26
N SER A 11 -28.36 -8.87 -7.40
CA SER A 11 -27.20 -9.75 -7.43
C SER A 11 -27.29 -10.66 -6.21
N PRO A 12 -27.11 -11.98 -6.36
CA PRO A 12 -27.28 -12.91 -5.25
C PRO A 12 -26.47 -12.40 -4.05
N ARG A 13 -27.13 -12.32 -2.90
CA ARG A 13 -26.53 -11.87 -1.64
C ARG A 13 -25.31 -12.74 -1.39
N MET A 14 -24.14 -12.13 -1.24
CA MET A 14 -22.91 -12.88 -1.00
C MET A 14 -23.00 -13.57 0.37
N ASP A 15 -22.65 -14.84 0.42
CA ASP A 15 -22.37 -15.53 1.67
C ASP A 15 -20.99 -15.09 2.18
N LEU A 16 -20.97 -14.26 3.23
CA LEU A 16 -19.75 -13.74 3.85
C LEU A 16 -18.98 -14.80 4.64
N CYS A 17 -19.56 -15.98 4.84
CA CYS A 17 -18.99 -17.06 5.63
C CYS A 17 -18.52 -18.24 4.77
N HIS A 18 -18.86 -18.27 3.48
CA HIS A 18 -18.47 -19.36 2.61
C HIS A 18 -16.97 -19.30 2.27
N VAL A 19 -16.20 -20.24 2.83
CA VAL A 19 -14.79 -20.42 2.54
C VAL A 19 -14.62 -21.61 1.57
N PRO A 20 -13.97 -21.44 0.41
CA PRO A 20 -13.67 -22.56 -0.49
C PRO A 20 -12.79 -23.62 0.18
N ALA A 21 -12.97 -24.88 -0.19
CA ALA A 21 -12.18 -25.99 0.36
C ALA A 21 -10.68 -25.87 0.05
N THR A 22 -10.34 -25.32 -1.12
CA THR A 22 -8.97 -25.01 -1.54
C THR A 22 -8.75 -23.50 -1.54
N ARG A 23 -7.69 -23.05 -0.85
CA ARG A 23 -7.35 -21.63 -0.69
C ARG A 23 -5.97 -21.35 -1.29
N GLU A 24 -5.91 -21.35 -2.61
CA GLU A 24 -4.70 -20.88 -3.30
C GLU A 24 -4.48 -19.38 -3.06
N LYS A 25 -3.21 -18.93 -3.21
CA LYS A 25 -2.86 -17.51 -3.10
C LYS A 25 -3.78 -16.66 -3.97
N GLY A 26 -4.39 -15.64 -3.37
CA GLY A 26 -5.28 -14.73 -4.09
C GLY A 26 -6.69 -15.25 -4.36
N TRP A 27 -7.14 -16.36 -3.76
CA TRP A 27 -8.53 -16.85 -3.93
C TRP A 27 -9.60 -15.77 -3.62
N TYR A 28 -9.32 -14.94 -2.62
CA TYR A 28 -10.16 -13.84 -2.15
C TYR A 28 -10.29 -12.70 -3.16
N LEU A 29 -9.44 -12.63 -4.20
CA LEU A 29 -9.56 -11.60 -5.25
C LEU A 29 -10.89 -11.73 -6.01
N ALA A 30 -11.46 -12.94 -6.06
CA ALA A 30 -12.79 -13.18 -6.62
C ALA A 30 -13.93 -12.50 -5.81
N LEU A 31 -13.65 -12.09 -4.56
CA LEU A 31 -14.60 -11.38 -3.70
C LEU A 31 -14.65 -9.88 -3.99
N MET A 32 -13.70 -9.29 -4.72
CA MET A 32 -13.73 -7.86 -5.05
C MET A 32 -14.85 -7.55 -6.08
N ALA A 33 -15.50 -6.39 -6.00
CA ALA A 33 -16.71 -6.07 -6.78
C ALA A 33 -16.56 -4.86 -7.73
N PRO A 34 -17.24 -4.76 -8.90
CA PRO A 34 -17.81 -5.84 -9.67
C PRO A 34 -16.80 -6.40 -10.70
N ASN A 35 -16.92 -7.69 -10.86
CA ASN A 35 -16.33 -8.58 -11.85
C ASN A 35 -16.85 -8.38 -13.30
N VAL A 36 -17.57 -7.28 -13.56
CA VAL A 36 -18.05 -6.86 -14.90
C VAL A 36 -18.01 -5.33 -14.99
N LYS A 37 -17.50 -4.80 -16.11
CA LYS A 37 -17.45 -3.35 -16.39
C LYS A 37 -18.88 -2.77 -16.43
N GLY A 38 -19.16 -1.81 -15.55
CA GLY A 38 -20.29 -0.89 -15.69
C GLY A 38 -19.77 0.52 -16.04
N PRO A 39 -20.61 1.43 -16.57
CA PRO A 39 -20.19 2.79 -16.92
C PRO A 39 -19.71 3.63 -15.73
N ASN A 40 -19.98 3.19 -14.49
CA ASN A 40 -19.84 3.99 -13.27
C ASN A 40 -18.90 3.40 -12.21
N TYR A 41 -18.43 2.16 -12.36
CA TYR A 41 -17.64 1.49 -11.33
C TYR A 41 -16.25 1.20 -11.86
N ALA A 42 -15.25 1.80 -11.21
CA ALA A 42 -13.87 1.36 -11.30
C ALA A 42 -13.80 -0.10 -10.89
N TRP A 43 -12.96 -0.84 -11.59
CA TRP A 43 -12.79 -2.27 -11.40
C TRP A 43 -12.35 -2.57 -9.95
N LEU A 44 -12.88 -3.68 -9.40
CA LEU A 44 -12.51 -4.30 -8.12
C LEU A 44 -12.40 -3.38 -6.88
N ASP A 45 -13.54 -2.96 -6.36
CA ASP A 45 -13.70 -2.53 -4.98
C ASP A 45 -13.33 -3.67 -4.01
N PRO A 46 -12.25 -3.53 -3.21
CA PRO A 46 -11.86 -4.53 -2.24
C PRO A 46 -12.74 -4.53 -0.98
N SER A 47 -13.68 -3.61 -0.83
CA SER A 47 -14.56 -3.52 0.35
C SER A 47 -15.29 -4.83 0.64
N ARG A 48 -15.72 -5.54 -0.41
CA ARG A 48 -16.40 -6.83 -0.28
C ARG A 48 -15.46 -7.94 0.20
N LEU A 49 -14.18 -7.92 -0.21
CA LEU A 49 -13.14 -8.78 0.34
C LEU A 49 -12.96 -8.49 1.83
N TYR A 50 -12.92 -7.21 2.23
CA TYR A 50 -12.73 -6.81 3.63
C TYR A 50 -13.87 -7.27 4.53
N CYS A 51 -15.10 -7.36 4.01
CA CYS A 51 -16.24 -7.89 4.74
C CYS A 51 -16.15 -9.40 4.99
N HIS A 52 -15.35 -10.15 4.20
CA HIS A 52 -15.24 -11.60 4.31
C HIS A 52 -14.12 -11.98 5.30
N PRO A 53 -14.42 -12.55 6.49
CA PRO A 53 -13.44 -12.71 7.57
C PRO A 53 -12.19 -13.49 7.13
N GLN A 54 -12.35 -14.67 6.54
CA GLN A 54 -11.21 -15.47 6.07
C GLN A 54 -10.48 -14.83 4.89
N GLY A 55 -11.20 -14.04 4.07
CA GLY A 55 -10.64 -13.44 2.86
C GLY A 55 -9.69 -12.30 3.22
N LEU A 56 -10.09 -11.47 4.19
CA LEU A 56 -9.21 -10.44 4.76
C LEU A 56 -7.98 -11.05 5.43
N GLN A 57 -8.15 -12.11 6.24
CA GLN A 57 -7.02 -12.76 6.93
C GLN A 57 -6.01 -13.36 5.94
N ASP A 58 -6.48 -14.08 4.92
CA ASP A 58 -5.61 -14.68 3.92
C ASP A 58 -4.94 -13.62 3.03
N CYS A 59 -5.65 -12.53 2.72
CA CYS A 59 -5.09 -11.39 2.00
C CYS A 59 -3.93 -10.74 2.78
N LEU A 60 -4.12 -10.49 4.09
CA LEU A 60 -3.06 -9.94 4.93
C LEU A 60 -1.89 -10.92 5.08
N ALA A 61 -2.16 -12.22 5.22
CA ALA A 61 -1.11 -13.23 5.28
C ALA A 61 -0.26 -13.23 4.00
N ASP A 62 -0.89 -13.23 2.82
CA ASP A 62 -0.21 -13.15 1.53
C ASP A 62 0.58 -11.84 1.36
N LEU A 63 0.01 -10.71 1.77
CA LEU A 63 0.67 -9.39 1.71
C LEU A 63 1.93 -9.35 2.57
N LEU A 64 1.87 -9.91 3.78
CA LEU A 64 2.94 -9.82 4.76
C LEU A 64 3.98 -10.94 4.65
N GLN A 65 3.66 -12.05 3.96
CA GLN A 65 4.55 -13.20 3.84
C GLN A 65 5.97 -12.82 3.38
N PRO A 66 6.17 -11.97 2.34
CA PRO A 66 7.51 -11.60 1.91
C PRO A 66 8.31 -10.83 2.96
N PHE A 67 7.64 -10.14 3.89
CA PHE A 67 8.26 -9.32 4.93
C PHE A 67 8.46 -10.06 6.26
N GLN A 68 8.23 -11.38 6.30
CA GLN A 68 8.48 -12.17 7.50
C GLN A 68 9.97 -12.15 7.87
N GLY A 69 10.27 -11.76 9.10
CA GLY A 69 11.64 -11.61 9.60
C GLY A 69 12.30 -10.28 9.23
N ASP A 70 11.65 -9.44 8.42
CA ASP A 70 12.12 -8.08 8.18
C ASP A 70 11.95 -7.22 9.43
N ALA A 71 12.84 -6.25 9.56
CA ALA A 71 12.85 -5.39 10.71
C ALA A 71 12.03 -4.12 10.42
N ILE A 72 10.71 -4.24 10.53
CA ILE A 72 9.76 -3.14 10.35
C ILE A 72 9.50 -2.45 11.69
N ASP A 73 9.57 -1.12 11.72
CA ASP A 73 9.28 -0.31 12.90
C ASP A 73 7.86 0.25 12.89
N MET A 74 7.36 0.58 11.69
CA MET A 74 6.06 1.22 11.50
C MET A 74 5.45 0.78 10.17
N VAL A 75 4.12 0.80 10.09
CA VAL A 75 3.39 0.61 8.83
C VAL A 75 2.73 1.93 8.46
N ALA A 76 2.81 2.34 7.20
CA ALA A 76 2.08 3.49 6.71
C ALA A 76 1.07 3.09 5.63
N GLY A 77 -0.15 3.59 5.74
CA GLY A 77 -1.22 3.39 4.77
C GLY A 77 -1.44 4.64 3.92
N ILE A 78 -1.74 4.45 2.64
CA ILE A 78 -2.05 5.55 1.70
C ILE A 78 -3.56 5.76 1.59
N ASP A 79 -3.98 7.03 1.53
CA ASP A 79 -5.39 7.41 1.58
C ASP A 79 -6.25 6.87 0.42
N ALA A 80 -7.49 6.42 0.67
CA ALA A 80 -8.10 6.11 1.98
C ALA A 80 -8.19 4.58 2.19
N MET A 81 -8.28 3.82 1.11
CA MET A 81 -8.48 2.37 1.18
C MET A 81 -7.22 1.63 1.65
N GLY A 82 -6.03 2.19 1.43
CA GLY A 82 -4.80 1.69 2.01
C GLY A 82 -4.76 1.75 3.54
N PHE A 83 -5.59 2.57 4.20
CA PHE A 83 -5.66 2.61 5.67
C PHE A 83 -6.22 1.33 6.26
N ILE A 84 -7.19 0.70 5.60
CA ILE A 84 -7.82 -0.54 6.09
C ILE A 84 -6.76 -1.64 6.16
N LEU A 85 -6.05 -1.85 5.06
CA LEU A 85 -4.98 -2.83 4.96
C LEU A 85 -3.78 -2.46 5.83
N GLY A 86 -3.35 -1.20 5.80
CA GLY A 86 -2.20 -0.73 6.56
C GLY A 86 -2.42 -0.83 8.07
N ALA A 87 -3.60 -0.47 8.58
CA ALA A 87 -3.92 -0.62 10.00
C ALA A 87 -4.00 -2.10 10.41
N ALA A 88 -4.60 -2.96 9.58
CA ALA A 88 -4.66 -4.40 9.85
C ALA A 88 -3.27 -5.06 9.79
N ALA A 89 -2.42 -4.63 8.87
CA ALA A 89 -1.01 -5.03 8.80
C ALA A 89 -0.22 -4.57 10.02
N ALA A 90 -0.38 -3.31 10.44
CA ALA A 90 0.24 -2.77 11.64
C ALA A 90 -0.15 -3.57 12.89
N ALA A 91 -1.45 -3.89 13.04
CA ALA A 91 -1.95 -4.70 14.13
C ALA A 91 -1.35 -6.12 14.12
N THR A 92 -1.33 -6.76 12.95
CA THR A 92 -0.73 -8.10 12.76
C THR A 92 0.76 -8.12 13.12
N LEU A 93 1.50 -7.10 12.72
CA LEU A 93 2.94 -6.96 12.99
C LEU A 93 3.24 -6.39 14.38
N ARG A 94 2.21 -5.98 15.15
CA ARG A 94 2.32 -5.26 16.43
C ARG A 94 3.19 -3.99 16.33
N LYS A 95 2.89 -3.16 15.34
CA LYS A 95 3.59 -1.89 15.05
C LYS A 95 2.64 -0.71 15.08
N GLY A 96 3.22 0.50 15.11
CA GLY A 96 2.46 1.73 14.92
C GLY A 96 1.95 1.86 13.48
N PHE A 97 0.90 2.66 13.31
CA PHE A 97 0.32 2.99 12.01
C PHE A 97 0.45 4.49 11.72
N LEU A 98 0.85 4.83 10.49
CA LEU A 98 1.00 6.20 10.00
C LEU A 98 0.11 6.43 8.77
N ALA A 99 -0.71 7.46 8.80
CA ALA A 99 -1.55 7.83 7.66
C ALA A 99 -0.81 8.79 6.74
N ILE A 100 -0.73 8.44 5.45
CA ILE A 100 -0.30 9.34 4.37
C ILE A 100 -1.57 9.77 3.62
N ARG A 101 -1.86 11.09 3.60
CA ARG A 101 -3.17 11.60 3.18
C ARG A 101 -3.10 12.48 1.95
N LYS A 102 -4.20 12.63 1.21
CA LYS A 102 -4.33 13.76 0.26
C LYS A 102 -4.27 15.07 1.05
N ALA A 103 -3.72 16.12 0.42
CA ALA A 103 -3.49 17.40 1.09
C ALA A 103 -4.76 18.03 1.68
N GLY A 104 -4.61 18.70 2.84
CA GLY A 104 -5.68 19.44 3.51
C GLY A 104 -6.51 18.61 4.51
N HIS A 105 -6.04 17.42 4.88
CA HIS A 105 -6.79 16.49 5.73
C HIS A 105 -6.14 16.23 7.09
N LEU A 106 -4.84 16.50 7.25
CA LEU A 106 -4.10 16.44 8.50
C LEU A 106 -4.14 17.79 9.22
N CYS A 107 -4.58 17.80 10.48
CA CYS A 107 -4.66 19.01 11.31
C CYS A 107 -3.37 19.25 12.11
N VAL A 108 -2.21 19.01 11.50
CA VAL A 108 -0.88 19.11 12.13
C VAL A 108 0.12 19.68 11.13
N GLN A 109 1.36 19.94 11.55
CA GLN A 109 2.45 20.27 10.62
C GLN A 109 2.72 19.09 9.67
N THR A 110 2.80 19.39 8.38
CA THR A 110 2.95 18.39 7.32
C THR A 110 3.98 18.79 6.30
N GLU A 111 4.64 17.79 5.73
CA GLU A 111 5.33 17.89 4.45
C GLU A 111 4.40 17.44 3.32
N ALA A 112 4.53 18.06 2.13
CA ALA A 112 3.71 17.73 0.97
C ALA A 112 4.55 17.30 -0.24
N GLN A 113 4.02 16.39 -1.04
CA GLN A 113 4.64 15.91 -2.28
C GLN A 113 3.62 15.88 -3.43
N PRO A 114 3.92 16.52 -4.57
CA PRO A 114 3.07 16.44 -5.75
C PRO A 114 3.13 15.06 -6.39
N TYR A 115 2.00 14.64 -6.97
CA TYR A 115 1.91 13.48 -7.83
C TYR A 115 0.86 13.69 -8.92
N THR A 116 1.04 12.98 -10.03
CA THR A 116 0.03 12.88 -11.09
C THR A 116 -0.83 11.66 -10.82
N ASP A 117 -2.15 11.84 -10.73
CA ASP A 117 -3.07 10.71 -10.61
C ASP A 117 -3.36 10.05 -11.97
N TYR A 118 -4.14 8.97 -11.96
CA TYR A 118 -4.54 8.23 -13.17
C TYR A 118 -5.33 9.09 -14.18
N SER A 119 -5.92 10.20 -13.75
CA SER A 119 -6.63 11.15 -14.62
C SER A 119 -5.71 12.22 -15.23
N GLY A 120 -4.40 12.18 -14.95
CA GLY A 120 -3.43 13.16 -15.41
C GLY A 120 -3.42 14.46 -14.59
N ARG A 121 -4.17 14.53 -13.48
CA ARG A 121 -4.28 15.74 -12.66
C ARG A 121 -3.18 15.77 -11.61
N GLN A 122 -2.59 16.94 -11.42
CA GLN A 122 -1.69 17.20 -10.30
C GLN A 122 -2.48 17.24 -8.99
N LYS A 123 -2.01 16.47 -8.02
CA LYS A 123 -2.52 16.41 -6.65
C LYS A 123 -1.37 16.47 -5.68
N LEU A 124 -1.66 16.80 -4.43
CA LEU A 124 -0.70 16.80 -3.34
C LEU A 124 -1.04 15.71 -2.34
N MET A 125 -0.01 15.02 -1.89
CA MET A 125 -0.07 14.11 -0.76
C MET A 125 0.70 14.72 0.40
N GLU A 126 0.27 14.46 1.63
CA GLU A 126 0.82 15.04 2.85
C GLU A 126 1.10 13.98 3.91
N LEU A 127 2.10 14.27 4.73
CA LEU A 127 2.55 13.42 5.82
C LEU A 127 2.97 14.30 7.01
N ARG A 128 2.53 13.93 8.21
CA ARG A 128 2.94 14.62 9.44
C ARG A 128 4.45 14.50 9.67
N THR A 129 5.08 15.57 10.16
CA THR A 129 6.54 15.66 10.25
C THR A 129 7.13 15.13 11.56
N ASP A 130 6.33 15.02 12.60
CA ASP A 130 6.75 14.67 13.96
C ASP A 130 6.73 13.17 14.26
N ALA A 131 6.35 12.33 13.29
CA ALA A 131 6.23 10.89 13.46
C ALA A 131 7.42 10.09 12.88
N ILE A 132 8.23 10.70 12.00
CA ILE A 132 9.35 10.03 11.33
C ILE A 132 10.66 10.53 11.91
N SER A 133 11.48 9.58 12.38
CA SER A 133 12.87 9.82 12.77
C SER A 133 13.82 9.22 11.75
N PRO A 134 15.03 9.77 11.57
CA PRO A 134 16.04 9.20 10.68
C PRO A 134 16.29 7.71 10.94
N GLY A 135 16.21 6.90 9.90
CA GLY A 135 16.42 5.45 9.96
C GLY A 135 15.18 4.62 10.34
N LEU A 136 14.02 5.26 10.60
CA LEU A 136 12.78 4.54 10.91
C LEU A 136 12.32 3.71 9.70
N ARG A 137 12.18 2.39 9.87
CA ARG A 137 11.85 1.47 8.78
C ARG A 137 10.35 1.33 8.63
N ILE A 138 9.82 1.84 7.53
CA ILE A 138 8.38 1.95 7.29
C ILE A 138 7.96 1.00 6.17
N LEU A 139 6.96 0.15 6.43
CA LEU A 139 6.29 -0.64 5.39
C LEU A 139 5.16 0.20 4.80
N LEU A 140 5.23 0.52 3.52
CA LEU A 140 4.13 1.19 2.82
C LEU A 140 3.09 0.19 2.36
N VAL A 141 1.81 0.49 2.63
CA VAL A 141 0.68 -0.36 2.27
C VAL A 141 -0.37 0.45 1.53
N ASP A 142 -0.80 -0.07 0.38
CA ASP A 142 -1.95 0.42 -0.35
C ASP A 142 -2.82 -0.77 -0.79
N GLN A 143 -4.01 -0.51 -1.31
CA GLN A 143 -4.80 -1.55 -1.96
C GLN A 143 -4.36 -1.74 -3.41
N TRP A 144 -3.95 -0.68 -4.12
CA TRP A 144 -3.65 -0.76 -5.54
C TRP A 144 -2.65 0.27 -6.01
N VAL A 145 -1.65 -0.21 -6.75
CA VAL A 145 -0.67 0.61 -7.43
C VAL A 145 -0.98 0.59 -8.92
N GLU A 146 -1.73 1.59 -9.38
CA GLU A 146 -2.18 1.73 -10.78
C GLU A 146 -1.05 2.34 -11.63
N THR A 147 -0.99 3.68 -11.72
CA THR A 147 0.12 4.38 -12.40
C THR A 147 1.42 4.38 -11.59
N GLY A 148 1.35 4.07 -10.28
CA GLY A 148 2.45 4.18 -9.33
C GLY A 148 2.69 5.59 -8.79
N GLY A 149 2.00 6.62 -9.28
CA GLY A 149 2.23 8.02 -8.90
C GLY A 149 2.04 8.28 -7.40
N THR A 150 0.97 7.77 -6.80
CA THR A 150 0.69 7.95 -5.37
C THR A 150 1.71 7.19 -4.51
N MET A 151 1.99 5.92 -4.81
CA MET A 151 2.98 5.14 -4.06
C MET A 151 4.37 5.79 -4.12
N ARG A 152 4.79 6.28 -5.29
CA ARG A 152 6.06 7.01 -5.44
C ARG A 152 6.13 8.28 -4.60
N ALA A 153 5.08 9.09 -4.60
CA ALA A 153 5.05 10.29 -3.75
C ALA A 153 5.07 9.94 -2.25
N ALA A 154 4.52 8.80 -1.84
CA ALA A 154 4.57 8.34 -0.45
C ALA A 154 5.99 7.93 -0.06
N ILE A 155 6.68 7.18 -0.94
CA ILE A 155 8.09 6.83 -0.81
C ILE A 155 8.93 8.10 -0.64
N GLU A 156 8.80 9.06 -1.56
CA GLU A 156 9.56 10.31 -1.56
C GLU A 156 9.31 11.15 -0.28
N LEU A 157 8.07 11.20 0.22
CA LEU A 157 7.75 11.86 1.51
C LEU A 157 8.46 11.20 2.69
N VAL A 158 8.37 9.88 2.79
CA VAL A 158 8.98 9.12 3.89
C VAL A 158 10.49 9.26 3.87
N GLU A 159 11.11 9.09 2.69
CA GLU A 159 12.57 9.20 2.53
C GLU A 159 13.08 10.61 2.80
N ARG A 160 12.35 11.65 2.37
CA ARG A 160 12.71 13.05 2.66
C ARG A 160 12.68 13.38 4.14
N LEU A 161 11.77 12.77 4.90
CA LEU A 161 11.71 12.88 6.36
C LEU A 161 12.74 11.97 7.09
N GLY A 162 13.59 11.27 6.34
CA GLY A 162 14.64 10.40 6.86
C GLY A 162 14.20 8.98 7.18
N GLY A 163 12.95 8.62 6.88
CA GLY A 163 12.48 7.24 6.97
C GLY A 163 13.08 6.36 5.87
N VAL A 164 12.96 5.05 6.04
CA VAL A 164 13.52 4.04 5.14
C VAL A 164 12.40 3.16 4.64
N VAL A 165 12.18 3.12 3.31
CA VAL A 165 11.20 2.22 2.65
C VAL A 165 11.89 1.02 1.97
N ALA A 166 13.18 1.10 1.64
CA ALA A 166 13.96 -0.01 1.09
C ALA A 166 15.41 0.01 1.58
N GLY A 167 16.10 -1.13 1.46
CA GLY A 167 17.51 -1.27 1.81
C GLY A 167 18.35 -0.97 0.59
N GLY A 168 19.03 0.16 0.61
CA GLY A 168 19.91 0.54 -0.47
C GLY A 168 20.10 2.03 -0.52
N CYS A 169 21.12 2.49 0.21
CA CYS A 169 21.73 3.81 0.11
C CYS A 169 20.78 5.01 0.29
N THR A 170 20.86 5.59 1.48
CA THR A 170 20.72 7.03 1.68
C THR A 170 21.46 7.77 0.57
N HIS A 171 20.77 8.16 -0.51
CA HIS A 171 21.29 9.18 -1.40
C HIS A 171 21.37 10.46 -0.55
N GLY A 172 22.58 11.03 -0.51
CA GLY A 172 23.00 11.96 0.52
C GLY A 172 22.04 13.13 0.74
N CYS A 173 21.52 13.25 1.96
CA CYS A 173 21.32 14.56 2.55
C CYS A 173 22.72 15.15 2.83
N SER A 174 23.33 15.76 1.81
CA SER A 174 24.38 16.74 2.01
C SER A 174 23.73 18.03 2.54
N GLY A 175 23.34 18.00 3.81
CA GLY A 175 22.96 19.17 4.59
C GLY A 175 23.99 19.34 5.70
N THR A 176 24.91 20.27 5.51
CA THR A 176 25.90 20.68 6.49
C THR A 176 25.25 21.05 7.83
N SER A 177 25.48 20.25 8.86
CA SER A 177 25.62 20.76 10.24
C SER A 177 26.31 19.69 11.08
N THR A 178 27.57 19.98 11.40
CA THR A 178 28.33 19.34 12.47
C THR A 178 27.51 19.36 13.76
N HIS A 179 27.09 18.20 14.27
CA HIS A 179 27.17 17.83 15.69
C HIS A 179 27.12 16.29 15.79
N SER A 180 28.17 15.75 16.39
CA SER A 180 28.48 14.33 16.45
C SER A 180 27.63 13.59 17.49
N HIS A 181 26.70 12.76 17.04
CA HIS A 181 26.32 11.54 17.74
C HIS A 181 26.27 10.38 16.75
N ARG A 182 27.45 9.80 16.53
CA ARG A 182 27.65 8.61 15.69
C ARG A 182 27.14 7.40 16.48
N LEU A 183 25.86 7.07 16.33
CA LEU A 183 25.32 5.79 16.82
C LEU A 183 26.02 4.67 16.03
N ARG A 184 26.96 3.99 16.69
CA ARG A 184 27.63 2.78 16.19
C ARG A 184 26.58 1.67 16.14
N TRP A 185 26.22 1.23 14.94
CA TRP A 185 25.56 -0.06 14.77
C TRP A 185 26.60 -1.15 15.08
N PRO A 186 26.35 -2.08 16.03
CA PRO A 186 27.26 -3.20 16.26
C PRO A 186 27.34 -4.05 14.99
N ALA A 187 28.55 -4.33 14.53
CA ALA A 187 28.81 -5.15 13.37
C ALA A 187 28.45 -6.63 13.67
N LEU A 188 27.21 -7.02 13.40
CA LEU A 188 26.80 -8.42 13.33
C LEU A 188 25.84 -8.58 12.13
N SER A 189 26.28 -9.38 11.17
CA SER A 189 25.60 -9.79 9.92
C SER A 189 25.46 -8.72 8.83
N PRO A 190 25.58 -9.07 7.53
CA PRO A 190 25.23 -8.13 6.47
C PRO A 190 23.77 -7.72 6.66
N PRO A 191 23.43 -6.42 6.52
CA PRO A 191 22.04 -6.01 6.63
C PRO A 191 21.21 -6.78 5.60
N PRO A 192 19.97 -7.18 5.92
CA PRO A 192 19.08 -7.74 4.92
C PRO A 192 19.03 -6.78 3.73
N ARG A 193 19.05 -7.33 2.51
CA ARG A 193 19.11 -6.54 1.28
C ARG A 193 18.01 -5.47 1.21
N PHE A 194 16.90 -5.65 1.94
CA PHE A 194 15.88 -4.65 2.18
C PHE A 194 15.32 -4.81 3.61
N PRO A 195 15.36 -3.79 4.50
CA PRO A 195 14.80 -3.89 5.85
C PRO A 195 13.26 -3.74 5.88
N THR A 196 12.65 -3.29 4.79
CA THR A 196 11.20 -3.10 4.60
C THR A 196 10.88 -2.98 3.09
N GLY A 197 9.68 -2.53 2.71
CA GLY A 197 9.29 -2.37 1.31
C GLY A 197 7.90 -1.78 1.11
N VAL A 198 7.25 -2.24 0.03
CA VAL A 198 5.92 -1.82 -0.42
C VAL A 198 5.01 -3.04 -0.55
N ALA A 199 3.79 -2.96 -0.05
CA ALA A 199 2.78 -3.98 -0.19
C ALA A 199 1.49 -3.41 -0.81
N ALA A 200 0.89 -4.12 -1.75
CA ALA A 200 -0.43 -3.78 -2.27
C ALA A 200 -1.23 -5.01 -2.71
N ILE A 201 -2.56 -5.00 -2.64
CA ILE A 201 -3.35 -6.13 -3.18
C ILE A 201 -3.02 -6.29 -4.67
N CYS A 202 -3.09 -5.19 -5.41
CA CYS A 202 -2.73 -5.12 -6.82
C CYS A 202 -1.54 -4.18 -7.04
N MET A 203 -0.63 -4.59 -7.92
CA MET A 203 0.37 -3.72 -8.51
C MET A 203 0.40 -3.99 -10.01
N GLU A 204 0.11 -2.96 -10.80
CA GLU A 204 0.09 -3.07 -12.25
C GLU A 204 1.50 -3.05 -12.85
N SER A 205 1.63 -3.62 -14.04
CA SER A 205 2.85 -3.56 -14.86
C SER A 205 3.03 -2.20 -15.57
N SER A 206 2.52 -1.13 -14.97
CA SER A 206 2.68 0.25 -15.42
C SER A 206 4.14 0.72 -15.27
N GLU A 207 4.50 1.86 -15.86
CA GLU A 207 5.85 2.44 -15.69
C GLU A 207 6.20 2.64 -14.21
N GLY A 208 5.29 3.23 -13.43
CA GLY A 208 5.50 3.43 -12.00
C GLY A 208 5.50 2.11 -11.22
N GLY A 209 4.62 1.17 -11.55
CA GLY A 209 4.61 -0.16 -10.92
C GLY A 209 5.92 -0.92 -11.13
N LYS A 210 6.47 -0.90 -12.34
CA LYS A 210 7.79 -1.49 -12.66
C LYS A 210 8.91 -0.75 -11.92
N TRP A 211 8.90 0.58 -11.91
CA TRP A 211 9.88 1.39 -11.20
C TRP A 211 9.97 1.01 -9.71
N ILE A 212 8.81 0.79 -9.07
CA ILE A 212 8.72 0.36 -7.67
C ILE A 212 9.30 -1.06 -7.51
N GLN A 213 8.89 -2.02 -8.35
CA GLN A 213 9.36 -3.42 -8.28
C GLN A 213 10.87 -3.58 -8.49
N GLU A 214 11.47 -2.72 -9.31
CA GLU A 214 12.91 -2.72 -9.57
C GLU A 214 13.75 -2.19 -8.40
N ARG A 215 13.17 -1.32 -7.55
CA ARG A 215 13.91 -0.54 -6.54
C ARG A 215 13.59 -0.94 -5.11
N TYR A 216 12.39 -1.45 -4.88
CA TYR A 216 11.87 -1.75 -3.56
C TYR A 216 11.50 -3.23 -3.47
N LYS A 217 11.68 -3.82 -2.28
CA LYS A 217 11.07 -5.11 -1.98
C LYS A 217 9.55 -4.96 -2.05
N CYS A 218 8.90 -5.75 -2.89
CA CYS A 218 7.47 -5.64 -3.14
C CYS A 218 6.72 -6.92 -2.75
N SER A 219 5.48 -6.74 -2.31
CA SER A 219 4.51 -7.81 -2.14
C SER A 219 3.19 -7.45 -2.79
N HIS A 220 2.61 -8.40 -3.53
CA HIS A 220 1.24 -8.30 -4.02
C HIS A 220 0.51 -9.64 -4.07
N CYS A 221 -0.82 -9.56 -4.09
CA CYS A 221 -1.71 -10.70 -4.03
C CYS A 221 -2.03 -11.29 -5.40
N VAL A 222 -1.92 -10.48 -6.48
CA VAL A 222 -2.26 -10.88 -7.85
C VAL A 222 -1.32 -11.98 -8.36
N PRO A 223 -1.83 -13.20 -8.65
CA PRO A 223 -1.04 -14.25 -9.29
C PRO A 223 -0.74 -13.91 -10.75
N ALA A 224 0.39 -14.36 -11.28
CA ALA A 224 0.82 -14.07 -12.66
C ALA A 224 -0.25 -14.39 -13.73
N ARG A 225 -1.01 -15.47 -13.54
CA ARG A 225 -2.11 -15.87 -14.44
C ARG A 225 -3.26 -14.85 -14.51
N LEU A 226 -3.42 -14.02 -13.48
CA LEU A 226 -4.44 -12.97 -13.42
C LEU A 226 -3.88 -11.59 -13.79
N GLN A 227 -2.56 -11.38 -13.75
CA GLN A 227 -1.92 -10.09 -14.00
C GLN A 227 -2.43 -9.37 -15.27
N PRO A 228 -2.60 -10.04 -16.43
CA PRO A 228 -3.12 -9.36 -17.63
C PRO A 228 -4.50 -8.73 -17.45
N ARG A 229 -5.34 -9.26 -16.55
CA ARG A 229 -6.66 -8.66 -16.24
C ARG A 229 -6.55 -7.37 -15.43
N PHE A 230 -5.50 -7.27 -14.61
CA PHE A 230 -5.18 -6.07 -13.83
C PHE A 230 -4.38 -5.06 -14.67
N ASP A 231 -3.63 -5.48 -15.67
CA ASP A 231 -2.85 -4.55 -16.52
C ASP A 231 -3.65 -3.94 -17.69
N GLN A 232 -4.75 -4.58 -18.12
CA GLN A 232 -5.57 -4.17 -19.27
C GLN A 232 -6.47 -2.95 -19.00
N HIS A 233 -6.05 -2.00 -18.15
CA HIS A 233 -6.76 -0.75 -17.88
C HIS A 233 -6.67 0.29 -19.00
N GLN A 234 -6.68 -0.15 -20.27
CA GLN A 234 -7.03 0.69 -21.43
C GLN A 234 -8.46 0.36 -21.91
#